data_AF-A0A6P8PPN8-F1
#
_entry.id   AF-A0A6P8PPN8-F1
#
_cell.length_a   1.000
_cell.length_b   1.000
_cell.length_c   1.000
_cell.angle_alpha   90.00
_cell.angle_beta   90.00
_cell.angle_gamma   90.00
#
_symmetry.space_group_name_H-M   'P 1'
#
loop_
_entity.id
_entity.type
_entity.pdbx_description
1 polymer ?
#
loop_
_entity_poly.entity_id
_entity_poly.type
_entity_poly.pdbx_seq_one_letter_code
_entity_poly.pdbx_strand_id
1 'polypeptide(L)'
;MPVEYIPHTKSHLRGYESRYWELAEQIKQHVPDAVVSGEKGRNGSFEVKVNEKLIFSKLECCGFPYSEDIIEAIEKMQAGEDAGKILRTHKMCVIV
;
A
#
# COMPACT_ATOMS: atom_id res chain seq x y z
N MET A 1 -7.42 -5.46 18.64
CA MET A 1 -7.60 -3.99 18.62
C MET A 1 -8.37 -3.64 17.36
N PRO A 2 -9.47 -2.88 17.42
CA PRO A 2 -10.44 -2.85 16.33
C PRO A 2 -9.93 -2.00 15.17
N VAL A 3 -9.94 -2.57 13.98
CA VAL A 3 -9.79 -1.83 12.71
C VAL A 3 -11.13 -1.18 12.41
N GLU A 4 -11.22 0.13 12.61
CA GLU A 4 -12.44 0.90 12.34
C GLU A 4 -12.41 1.39 10.88
N TYR A 5 -13.39 0.94 10.09
CA TYR A 5 -13.53 1.24 8.67
C TYR A 5 -14.74 2.15 8.43
N ILE A 6 -14.53 3.34 7.86
CA ILE A 6 -15.59 4.28 7.46
C ILE A 6 -15.65 4.35 5.92
N PRO A 7 -16.44 3.48 5.26
CA PRO A 7 -16.65 3.53 3.81
C PRO A 7 -17.62 4.65 3.49
N HIS A 8 -17.13 5.71 2.86
CA HIS A 8 -18.01 6.65 2.16
C HIS A 8 -17.29 7.21 0.94
N THR A 9 -17.49 6.63 -0.23
CA THR A 9 -18.13 7.35 -1.34
C THR A 9 -18.36 6.41 -2.51
N LYS A 10 -19.52 6.64 -3.12
CA LYS A 10 -20.10 5.90 -4.23
C LYS A 10 -19.19 5.92 -5.47
N SER A 11 -19.36 4.88 -6.27
CA SER A 11 -18.95 4.74 -7.68
C SER A 11 -17.49 4.34 -7.97
N HIS A 12 -17.37 3.12 -8.52
CA HIS A 12 -16.36 2.61 -9.45
C HIS A 12 -15.04 1.95 -9.01
N LEU A 13 -14.69 1.80 -7.73
CA LEU A 13 -13.43 1.15 -7.36
C LEU A 13 -13.60 -0.04 -6.39
N ARG A 14 -14.36 -1.06 -6.78
CA ARG A 14 -14.48 -2.35 -6.05
C ARG A 14 -13.15 -3.11 -5.87
N GLY A 15 -12.02 -2.64 -6.42
CA GLY A 15 -10.73 -3.35 -6.39
C GLY A 15 -9.67 -2.81 -5.43
N TYR A 16 -9.79 -1.58 -4.91
CA TYR A 16 -8.74 -0.98 -4.07
C TYR A 16 -8.77 -1.54 -2.65
N GLU A 17 -9.98 -1.75 -2.12
CA GLU A 17 -10.21 -2.29 -0.78
C GLU A 17 -9.70 -3.74 -0.68
N SER A 18 -10.00 -4.58 -1.68
CA SER A 18 -9.48 -5.95 -1.74
C SER A 18 -7.96 -6.01 -1.80
N ARG A 19 -7.32 -5.13 -2.59
CA ARG A 19 -5.86 -5.06 -2.68
C ARG A 19 -5.21 -4.59 -1.39
N TYR A 20 -5.84 -3.63 -0.70
CA TYR A 20 -5.37 -3.22 0.61
C TYR A 20 -5.43 -4.38 1.61
N TRP A 21 -6.55 -5.12 1.64
CA TRP A 21 -6.70 -6.25 2.55
C TRP A 21 -5.69 -7.37 2.27
N GLU A 22 -5.54 -7.75 1.00
CA GLU A 22 -4.57 -8.76 0.58
C GLU A 22 -3.14 -8.37 0.99
N LEU A 23 -2.76 -7.11 0.76
CA LEU A 23 -1.48 -6.59 1.20
C LEU A 23 -1.33 -6.61 2.72
N ALA A 24 -2.36 -6.18 3.45
CA ALA A 24 -2.35 -6.15 4.92
C ALA A 24 -2.22 -7.55 5.53
N GLU A 25 -2.89 -8.55 4.95
CA GLU A 25 -2.76 -9.95 5.38
C GLU A 25 -1.36 -10.47 5.13
N GLN A 26 -0.78 -10.25 3.94
CA GLN A 26 0.57 -10.70 3.65
C GLN A 26 1.61 -10.03 4.55
N ILE A 27 1.48 -8.71 4.80
CA ILE A 27 2.34 -8.00 5.73
C ILE A 27 2.25 -8.62 7.12
N LYS A 28 1.03 -8.92 7.63
CA LYS A 28 0.88 -9.56 8.94
C LYS A 28 1.41 -10.99 8.99
N GLN A 29 1.38 -11.71 7.88
CA GLN A 29 1.94 -13.06 7.79
C GLN A 29 3.46 -13.05 7.88
N HIS A 30 4.12 -12.08 7.24
CA HIS A 30 5.58 -11.93 7.24
C HIS A 30 6.09 -11.20 8.48
N VAL A 31 5.38 -10.15 8.89
CA VAL A 31 5.73 -9.24 9.98
C VAL A 31 4.51 -9.10 10.91
N PRO A 32 4.30 -10.03 11.85
CA PRO A 32 3.13 -10.02 12.73
C PRO A 32 3.08 -8.80 13.66
N ASP A 33 4.23 -8.17 13.93
CA ASP A 33 4.33 -6.94 14.71
C ASP A 33 4.00 -5.67 13.89
N ALA A 34 3.83 -5.78 12.57
CA ALA A 34 3.53 -4.63 11.72
C ALA A 34 2.09 -4.15 11.91
N VAL A 35 1.94 -2.86 12.20
CA VAL A 35 0.64 -2.19 12.29
C VAL A 35 0.28 -1.61 10.94
N VAL A 36 -0.65 -2.26 10.24
CA VAL A 36 -1.18 -1.76 8.96
C VAL A 36 -2.40 -0.89 9.23
N SER A 37 -2.34 0.37 8.83
CA SER A 37 -3.46 1.33 8.89
C SER A 37 -3.74 1.90 7.51
N GLY A 38 -5.02 2.18 7.24
CA GLY A 38 -5.49 2.70 5.96
C GLY A 38 -6.13 4.07 6.15
N GLU A 39 -5.49 5.11 5.65
CA GLU A 39 -6.04 6.46 5.66
C GLU A 39 -6.62 6.85 4.30
N LYS A 40 -7.63 7.73 4.33
CA LYS A 40 -8.28 8.22 3.11
C LYS A 40 -7.44 9.33 2.49
N GLY A 41 -6.64 8.96 1.49
CA GLY A 41 -5.88 9.90 0.68
C GLY A 41 -6.72 10.69 -0.32
N ARG A 42 -6.04 11.39 -1.23
CA ARG A 42 -6.67 12.07 -2.37
C ARG A 42 -7.41 11.06 -3.25
N ASN A 43 -8.58 11.41 -3.78
CA ASN A 43 -9.33 10.52 -4.68
C ASN A 43 -8.45 10.01 -5.83
N GLY A 44 -8.32 8.68 -5.95
CA GLY A 44 -7.52 8.01 -6.97
C GLY A 44 -6.03 7.83 -6.63
N SER A 45 -5.56 8.31 -5.48
CA SER A 45 -4.21 8.02 -4.99
C SER A 45 -4.17 6.68 -4.23
N PHE A 46 -3.00 6.04 -4.26
CA PHE A 46 -2.67 4.90 -3.43
C PHE A 46 -1.23 5.09 -2.98
N GLU A 47 -1.06 5.37 -1.71
CA GLU A 47 0.22 5.76 -1.11
C GLU A 47 0.50 4.84 0.06
N VAL A 48 1.72 4.30 0.11
CA VAL A 48 2.14 3.42 1.20
C VAL A 48 3.25 4.09 1.98
N LYS A 49 3.02 4.20 3.29
CA LYS A 49 3.98 4.75 4.23
C LYS A 49 4.36 3.68 5.24
N VAL A 50 5.64 3.60 5.56
CA VAL A 50 6.19 2.70 6.58
C VAL A 50 7.09 3.54 7.48
N ASN A 51 6.88 3.48 8.79
CA ASN A 51 7.58 4.35 9.76
C ASN A 51 7.56 5.83 9.36
N GLU A 52 6.39 6.36 9.01
CA GLU A 52 6.17 7.75 8.54
C GLU A 52 6.85 8.13 7.22
N LYS A 53 7.61 7.22 6.60
CA LYS A 53 8.28 7.45 5.31
C LYS A 53 7.43 6.95 4.16
N LEU A 54 7.20 7.81 3.16
CA LEU A 54 6.53 7.43 1.92
C LEU A 54 7.46 6.55 1.07
N ILE A 55 7.17 5.25 1.02
CA ILE A 55 7.92 4.27 0.23
C ILE A 55 7.32 4.07 -1.15
N PHE A 56 6.03 4.38 -1.34
CA PHE A 56 5.34 4.18 -2.62
C PHE A 56 4.26 5.22 -2.87
N SER A 57 4.18 5.72 -4.11
CA SER A 57 3.06 6.56 -4.58
C SER A 57 2.58 6.14 -5.97
N LYS A 58 1.32 5.74 -6.06
CA LYS A 58 0.64 5.42 -7.32
C LYS A 58 0.58 6.63 -8.25
N LEU A 59 0.54 7.85 -7.73
CA LEU A 59 0.54 9.06 -8.56
C LEU A 59 1.87 9.25 -9.28
N GLU A 60 2.99 8.88 -8.65
CA GLU A 60 4.31 8.93 -9.28
C GLU A 60 4.49 7.80 -10.29
N CYS A 61 4.03 6.59 -9.96
CA CYS A 61 4.30 5.39 -10.76
C CYS A 61 3.19 4.99 -11.75
N CYS A 62 2.05 5.67 -11.73
CA CYS A 62 0.86 5.37 -12.55
C CYS A 62 0.39 3.91 -12.47
N GLY A 63 0.58 3.24 -11.33
CA GLY A 63 0.29 1.83 -11.16
C GLY A 63 0.17 1.41 -9.69
N PHE A 64 -0.18 0.15 -9.46
CA PHE A 64 -0.21 -0.42 -8.11
C PHE A 64 1.11 -1.10 -7.78
N PRO A 65 1.56 -1.08 -6.51
CA PRO A 65 2.77 -1.76 -6.10
C PRO A 65 2.56 -3.28 -6.10
N TYR A 66 3.64 -4.04 -6.20
CA TYR A 66 3.62 -5.48 -5.90
C TYR A 66 3.65 -5.67 -4.39
N SER A 67 2.91 -6.65 -3.88
CA SER A 67 2.88 -6.93 -2.44
C SER A 67 4.25 -7.34 -1.91
N GLU A 68 4.99 -8.12 -2.69
CA GLU A 68 6.37 -8.54 -2.38
C GLU A 68 7.31 -7.35 -2.17
N ASP A 69 7.25 -6.32 -3.05
CA ASP A 69 8.10 -5.12 -2.92
C ASP A 69 7.81 -4.36 -1.62
N ILE A 70 6.54 -4.31 -1.20
CA ILE A 70 6.13 -3.65 0.04
C ILE A 70 6.60 -4.43 1.25
N ILE A 71 6.49 -5.77 1.22
CA ILE A 71 6.94 -6.63 2.31
C ILE A 71 8.45 -6.52 2.47
N GLU A 72 9.22 -6.61 1.38
CA GLU A 72 10.67 -6.46 1.40
C GLU A 72 11.09 -5.08 1.95
N ALA A 73 10.35 -4.02 1.59
CA ALA A 73 10.58 -2.70 2.14
C ALA A 73 10.31 -2.63 3.65
N ILE A 74 9.24 -3.26 4.13
CA ILE A 74 8.93 -3.31 5.56
C ILE A 74 9.99 -4.11 6.32
N GLU A 75 10.41 -5.26 5.80
CA GLU A 75 11.45 -6.10 6.40
C GLU A 75 12.79 -5.34 6.50
N LYS A 76 13.20 -4.64 5.43
CA LYS A 76 14.40 -3.78 5.46
C LYS A 76 14.29 -2.67 6.50
N MET A 77 13.16 -1.97 6.55
CA MET A 77 12.94 -0.92 7.54
C MET A 77 12.88 -1.44 8.97
N GLN A 78 12.37 -2.66 9.17
CA GLN A 78 12.37 -3.33 10.46
C GLN A 78 13.80 -3.71 10.89
N ALA A 79 14.66 -4.11 9.94
CA ALA A 79 16.08 -4.37 10.18
C ALA A 79 16.91 -3.08 10.41
N GLY A 80 16.31 -1.90 10.25
CA GLY A 80 16.98 -0.60 10.38
C GLY A 80 17.63 -0.10 9.08
N GLU A 81 17.34 -0.75 7.95
CA GLU A 81 17.79 -0.33 6.63
C GLU A 81 16.79 0.61 5.95
N ASP A 82 17.29 1.47 5.06
CA ASP A 82 16.44 2.36 4.29
C ASP A 82 15.82 1.61 3.10
N ALA A 83 14.55 1.25 3.22
CA ALA A 83 13.77 0.86 2.05
C ALA A 83 13.53 2.12 1.21
N GLY A 84 14.33 2.28 0.15
CA GLY A 84 14.15 3.35 -0.82
C GLY A 84 12.75 3.34 -1.47
N LYS A 85 12.49 4.32 -2.35
CA LYS A 85 11.20 4.39 -3.06
C LYS A 85 11.02 3.18 -3.98
N ILE A 86 9.89 2.49 -3.83
CA ILE A 86 9.44 1.45 -4.74
C ILE A 86 8.87 2.14 -5.99
N LEU A 87 9.49 1.88 -7.14
CA LEU A 87 9.05 2.41 -8.44
C LEU A 87 8.39 1.33 -9.31
N ARG A 88 8.52 0.07 -8.90
CA ARG A 88 8.00 -1.09 -9.63
C ARG A 88 6.48 -1.16 -9.42
N THR A 89 5.75 -1.20 -10.52
CA THR A 89 4.28 -1.25 -10.49
C THR A 89 3.71 -2.11 -11.59
N HIS A 90 2.54 -2.69 -11.32
CA HIS A 90 1.65 -3.17 -12.37
C HIS A 90 1.12 -1.96 -13.12
N LYS A 91 1.76 -1.61 -14.25
CA LYS A 91 1.22 -0.63 -15.19
C LYS A 91 -0.09 -1.19 -15.75
N MET A 92 -1.22 -0.62 -15.34
CA MET A 92 -2.43 -0.63 -16.17
C MET A 92 -2.31 0.55 -17.13
N CYS A 93 -1.55 0.37 -18.20
CA CYS A 93 -1.64 1.27 -19.33
C CYS A 93 -3.00 1.05 -19.99
N VAL A 94 -3.97 1.92 -19.69
CA VAL A 94 -5.06 2.20 -20.63
C VAL A 94 -4.67 3.51 -21.28
N ILE A 95 -4.23 3.44 -22.53
CA ILE A 95 -4.17 4.62 -23.40
C ILE A 95 -5.63 4.97 -23.67
N VAL A 96 -6.03 6.19 -23.30
CA VAL A 96 -7.29 6.81 -23.75
C VAL A 96 -7.05 7.50 -25.08
#